data_AF-D3AUV4-F1
#
_entry.id   AF-D3AUV4-F1
#
_cell.length_a   1.000
_cell.length_b   1.000
_cell.length_c   1.000
_cell.angle_alpha   90.00
_cell.angle_beta   90.00
_cell.angle_gamma   90.00
#
_symmetry.space_group_name_H-M   'P 1'
#
loop_
_entity.id
_entity.type
_entity.pdbx_description
1 polymer ?
#
loop_
_entity_poly.entity_id
_entity_poly.type
_entity_poly.pdbx_seq_one_letter_code
_entity_poly.pdbx_strand_id
1 'polypeptide(L)'
;WWCDTSPVKDKDGIIADGAIRSGKTVCMSLSFVFWAMANYSDQNFAMCGKTIGSFRRNVLTILKLMLRSRGFQVADHRADNLVEISRNGVTNHFYIFGGKDESSQDLIQGITLAGVFFDEVALMPESFVNQATGRCSVDGSKYWFNCNPDGPYHWFKLNWLDKAKEKNLLVLHFTMDDNLSLSEHIKERYRNMYTGVFFKRYILGLWAMAEGIIYDMFSEDRHVKTILEYARQLIDGGRYVSIDYGTQNATAFLLWNKGRDGKWYCIREY
;
A
#
# COMPACT_ATOMS: atom_id res chain seq x y z
N TRP A 1 21.34 1.06 -3.30
CA TRP A 1 21.29 -0.16 -4.14
C TRP A 1 22.18 -0.03 -5.37
N TRP A 2 22.10 1.08 -6.11
CA TRP A 2 22.90 1.34 -7.32
C TRP A 2 24.21 2.09 -7.06
N CYS A 3 24.89 1.79 -5.95
CA CYS A 3 26.21 2.36 -5.68
C CYS A 3 27.28 1.48 -6.35
N ASP A 4 28.41 2.05 -6.76
CA ASP A 4 29.46 1.32 -7.50
C ASP A 4 29.98 0.05 -6.81
N THR A 5 29.95 0.06 -5.48
CA THR A 5 30.40 -1.04 -4.60
C THR A 5 29.30 -2.06 -4.28
N SER A 6 28.08 -1.83 -4.75
CA SER A 6 26.94 -2.70 -4.46
C SER A 6 26.95 -3.96 -5.35
N PRO A 7 26.73 -5.16 -4.79
CA PRO A 7 26.65 -6.40 -5.58
C PRO A 7 25.39 -6.47 -6.45
N VAL A 8 24.45 -5.54 -6.28
CA VAL A 8 23.17 -5.47 -7.00
C VAL A 8 23.06 -4.20 -7.85
N LYS A 9 24.19 -3.55 -8.15
CA LYS A 9 24.22 -2.29 -8.91
C LYS A 9 23.72 -2.41 -10.35
N ASP A 10 23.79 -3.60 -10.93
CA ASP A 10 23.37 -3.85 -12.31
C ASP A 10 21.89 -4.28 -12.40
N LYS A 11 21.12 -4.19 -11.30
CA LYS A 11 19.68 -4.49 -11.30
C LYS A 11 18.87 -3.37 -11.94
N ASP A 12 17.75 -3.70 -12.56
CA ASP A 12 16.87 -2.72 -13.22
C ASP A 12 15.77 -2.19 -12.29
N GLY A 13 15.68 -2.75 -11.09
CA GLY A 13 14.72 -2.29 -10.10
C GLY A 13 14.73 -3.14 -8.85
N ILE A 14 13.81 -2.84 -7.95
CA ILE A 14 13.64 -3.50 -6.68
C ILE A 14 12.15 -3.70 -6.38
N ILE A 15 11.81 -4.90 -5.89
CA ILE A 15 10.53 -5.24 -5.31
C ILE A 15 10.74 -5.46 -3.81
N ALA A 16 10.05 -4.69 -2.98
CA ALA A 16 9.94 -4.90 -1.55
C ALA A 16 8.50 -5.36 -1.23
N ASP A 17 8.35 -6.62 -0.84
CA ASP A 17 7.06 -7.16 -0.41
C ASP A 17 7.09 -7.58 1.06
N GLY A 18 5.94 -8.05 1.55
CA GLY A 18 5.82 -8.67 2.87
C GLY A 18 4.97 -7.90 3.87
N ALA A 19 5.24 -8.09 5.16
CA ALA A 19 4.34 -7.75 6.26
C ALA A 19 4.00 -6.26 6.38
N ILE A 20 2.87 -5.94 7.01
CA ILE A 20 2.56 -4.57 7.42
C ILE A 20 3.56 -4.11 8.49
N ARG A 21 3.71 -2.79 8.64
CA ARG A 21 4.54 -2.19 9.70
C ARG A 21 6.01 -2.64 9.71
N SER A 22 6.51 -3.20 8.61
CA SER A 22 7.90 -3.62 8.45
C SER A 22 8.90 -2.48 8.12
N GLY A 23 8.41 -1.23 8.02
CA GLY A 23 9.26 -0.07 7.71
C GLY A 23 9.60 0.10 6.21
N LYS A 24 9.24 -0.87 5.37
CA LYS A 24 9.56 -0.89 3.93
C LYS A 24 9.21 0.39 3.16
N THR A 25 8.01 0.95 3.36
CA THR A 25 7.58 2.18 2.64
C THR A 25 8.49 3.38 2.92
N VAL A 26 8.89 3.56 4.19
CA VAL A 26 9.66 4.73 4.63
C VAL A 26 11.08 4.65 4.09
N CYS A 27 11.76 3.51 4.24
CA CYS A 27 13.13 3.37 3.75
C CYS A 27 13.20 3.38 2.22
N MET A 28 12.23 2.75 1.55
CA MET A 28 12.21 2.66 0.10
C MET A 28 11.91 4.01 -0.57
N SER A 29 10.93 4.77 -0.09
CA SER A 29 10.63 6.10 -0.64
C SER A 29 11.79 7.10 -0.42
N LEU A 30 12.46 7.06 0.73
CA LEU A 30 13.65 7.88 0.98
C LEU A 30 14.81 7.46 0.07
N SER A 31 15.04 6.16 -0.07
CA SER A 31 16.09 5.63 -0.93
C SER A 31 15.85 5.94 -2.42
N PHE A 32 14.59 5.98 -2.87
CA PHE A 32 14.23 6.39 -4.22
C PHE A 32 14.65 7.82 -4.51
N VAL A 33 14.30 8.76 -3.61
CA VAL A 33 14.71 10.17 -3.76
C VAL A 33 16.22 10.33 -3.69
N PHE A 34 16.91 9.64 -2.79
CA PHE A 34 18.37 9.73 -2.71
C PHE A 34 19.05 9.22 -3.98
N TRP A 35 18.57 8.09 -4.52
CA TRP A 35 19.07 7.57 -5.77
C TRP A 35 18.82 8.55 -6.93
N ALA A 36 17.59 9.06 -7.05
CA ALA A 36 17.25 10.04 -8.08
C ALA A 36 18.14 11.29 -8.01
N MET A 37 18.28 11.88 -6.82
CA MET A 37 19.06 13.10 -6.60
C MET A 37 20.57 12.91 -6.70
N ALA A 38 21.07 11.68 -6.59
CA ALA A 38 22.51 11.38 -6.73
C ALA A 38 22.93 11.10 -8.18
N ASN A 39 22.00 10.68 -9.05
CA ASN A 39 22.33 10.19 -10.39
C ASN A 39 21.77 11.07 -11.52
N TYR A 40 20.83 11.95 -11.22
CA TYR A 40 20.13 12.74 -12.22
C TYR A 40 20.01 14.19 -11.81
N SER A 41 19.92 15.07 -12.81
CA SER A 41 19.58 16.47 -12.67
C SER A 41 18.59 16.85 -13.76
N ASP A 42 17.61 17.68 -13.40
CA ASP A 42 16.54 18.16 -14.28
C ASP A 42 15.74 17.03 -14.95
N GLN A 43 15.50 15.95 -14.20
CA GLN A 43 14.73 14.79 -14.68
C GLN A 43 13.39 14.65 -13.98
N ASN A 44 12.49 13.93 -14.65
CA ASN A 44 11.16 13.62 -14.15
C ASN A 44 11.11 12.21 -13.56
N PHE A 45 10.47 12.08 -12.42
CA PHE A 45 10.22 10.83 -11.71
C PHE A 45 8.74 10.71 -11.39
N ALA A 46 8.23 9.48 -11.32
CA ALA A 46 6.86 9.23 -10.90
C ALA A 46 6.82 8.53 -9.54
N MET A 47 5.89 8.97 -8.68
CA MET A 47 5.57 8.32 -7.42
C MET A 47 4.06 8.03 -7.39
N CYS A 48 3.73 6.75 -7.41
CA CYS A 48 2.39 6.26 -7.64
C CYS A 48 1.83 5.63 -6.36
N GLY A 49 0.57 5.92 -6.04
CA GLY A 49 -0.21 5.21 -5.02
C GLY A 49 -1.57 4.79 -5.55
N LYS A 50 -2.34 4.02 -4.75
CA LYS A 50 -3.71 3.65 -5.09
C LYS A 50 -4.57 4.88 -5.43
N THR A 51 -4.44 5.93 -4.62
CA THR A 51 -4.98 7.27 -4.90
C THR A 51 -3.95 8.33 -4.48
N ILE A 52 -3.97 9.50 -5.12
CA ILE A 52 -3.11 10.63 -4.76
C ILE A 52 -3.26 11.00 -3.28
N GLY A 53 -4.50 11.03 -2.78
CA GLY A 53 -4.79 11.35 -1.38
C GLY A 53 -4.17 10.34 -0.39
N SER A 54 -4.27 9.04 -0.68
CA SER A 54 -3.63 8.01 0.16
C SER A 54 -2.11 8.11 0.12
N PHE A 55 -1.52 8.29 -1.07
CA PHE A 55 -0.09 8.46 -1.25
C PHE A 55 0.46 9.65 -0.46
N ARG A 56 -0.22 10.80 -0.55
CA ARG A 56 0.17 12.01 0.18
C ARG A 56 0.16 11.82 1.69
N ARG A 57 -0.85 11.13 2.23
CA ARG A 57 -0.96 10.86 3.67
C ARG A 57 0.09 9.86 4.15
N ASN A 58 0.24 8.74 3.44
CA ASN A 58 1.00 7.59 3.93
C ASN A 58 2.50 7.70 3.62
N VAL A 59 2.86 8.34 2.51
CA VAL A 59 4.24 8.41 2.01
C VAL A 59 4.76 9.84 2.04
N LEU A 60 4.14 10.73 1.26
CA LEU A 60 4.76 12.04 0.96
C LEU A 60 4.92 12.91 2.22
N THR A 61 3.95 12.93 3.12
CA THR A 61 4.01 13.73 4.36
C THR A 61 5.27 13.43 5.16
N ILE A 62 5.56 12.15 5.40
CA ILE A 62 6.74 11.73 6.17
C ILE A 62 8.02 11.90 5.35
N LEU A 63 7.98 11.60 4.05
CA LEU A 63 9.13 11.77 3.16
C LEU A 63 9.61 13.23 3.15
N LYS A 64 8.71 14.21 3.00
CA LYS A 64 9.07 15.63 3.02
C LYS A 64 9.76 16.04 4.33
N LEU A 65 9.29 15.53 5.46
CA LEU A 65 9.90 15.80 6.76
C LEU A 65 11.33 15.23 6.83
N MET A 66 11.50 13.97 6.40
CA MET A 66 12.81 13.29 6.40
C MET A 66 13.83 13.93 5.45
N LEU A 67 13.36 14.47 4.32
CA LEU A 67 14.20 15.16 3.35
C LEU A 67 14.65 16.52 3.88
N ARG A 68 13.73 17.32 4.41
CA ARG A 68 14.04 18.63 5.01
C ARG A 68 15.02 18.51 6.17
N SER A 69 14.85 17.51 7.03
CA SER A 69 15.81 17.26 8.13
C SER A 69 17.22 16.88 7.68
N ARG A 70 17.39 16.55 6.39
CA ARG A 70 18.68 16.20 5.77
C ARG A 70 19.18 17.26 4.79
N GLY A 71 18.61 18.47 4.85
CA GLY A 71 19.06 19.63 4.07
C GLY A 71 18.58 19.65 2.61
N PHE A 72 17.57 18.85 2.25
CA PHE A 72 16.90 19.00 0.96
C PHE A 72 15.87 20.13 1.01
N GLN A 73 15.81 20.91 -0.07
CA GLN A 73 14.70 21.83 -0.32
C GLN A 73 13.57 21.05 -1.00
N VAL A 74 12.33 21.31 -0.59
CA VAL A 74 11.16 20.57 -1.08
C VAL A 74 9.98 21.52 -1.28
N ALA A 75 9.62 21.76 -2.54
CA ALA A 75 8.43 22.50 -2.96
C ALA A 75 7.32 21.52 -3.39
N ASP A 76 6.12 21.64 -2.82
CA ASP A 76 4.97 20.76 -3.10
C ASP A 76 3.90 21.55 -3.85
N HIS A 77 3.90 21.42 -5.17
CA HIS A 77 2.94 22.01 -6.10
C HIS A 77 1.68 21.16 -6.11
N ARG A 78 0.82 21.37 -5.11
CA ARG A 78 -0.34 20.51 -4.84
C ARG A 78 -1.36 20.47 -5.98
N ALA A 79 -1.59 21.60 -6.65
CA ALA A 79 -2.53 21.68 -7.77
C ALA A 79 -2.06 20.82 -8.95
N ASP A 80 -0.75 20.79 -9.19
CA ASP A 80 -0.12 20.08 -10.30
C ASP A 80 0.27 18.64 -9.96
N ASN A 81 0.02 18.21 -8.71
CA ASN A 81 0.50 16.94 -8.18
C ASN A 81 2.01 16.72 -8.35
N LEU A 82 2.80 17.79 -8.23
CA LEU A 82 4.25 17.77 -8.45
C LEU A 82 4.99 18.13 -7.16
N VAL A 83 6.12 17.47 -6.93
CA VAL A 83 7.07 17.80 -5.86
C VAL A 83 8.44 18.07 -6.48
N GLU A 84 8.94 19.28 -6.34
CA GLU A 84 10.30 19.63 -6.73
C GLU A 84 11.23 19.44 -5.53
N ILE A 85 12.32 18.72 -5.74
CA ILE A 85 13.31 18.41 -4.70
C ILE A 85 14.68 18.89 -5.19
N SER A 86 15.33 19.72 -4.37
CA SER A 86 16.62 20.30 -4.71
C SER A 86 17.65 20.14 -3.60
N ARG A 87 18.91 19.93 -3.98
CA ARG A 87 20.06 19.92 -3.07
C ARG A 87 21.35 20.16 -3.85
N ASN A 88 22.23 21.00 -3.31
CA ASN A 88 23.57 21.26 -3.88
C ASN A 88 23.56 21.62 -5.38
N GLY A 89 22.60 22.43 -5.82
CA GLY A 89 22.48 22.85 -7.23
C GLY A 89 21.83 21.83 -8.16
N VAL A 90 21.46 20.64 -7.67
CA VAL A 90 20.69 19.65 -8.42
C VAL A 90 19.22 19.78 -8.04
N THR A 91 18.34 19.76 -9.05
CA THR A 91 16.88 19.75 -8.90
C THR A 91 16.29 18.63 -9.76
N ASN A 92 15.31 17.90 -9.24
CA ASN A 92 14.49 16.95 -10.01
C ASN A 92 13.01 17.07 -9.66
N HIS A 93 12.16 16.57 -10.54
CA HIS A 93 10.70 16.74 -10.52
C HIS A 93 10.01 15.40 -10.24
N PHE A 94 9.24 15.31 -9.15
CA PHE A 94 8.57 14.08 -8.71
C PHE A 94 7.05 14.23 -8.82
N TYR A 95 6.48 13.68 -9.89
CA TYR A 95 5.05 13.69 -10.16
C TYR A 95 4.33 12.61 -9.35
N ILE A 96 3.19 12.96 -8.76
CA ILE A 96 2.38 12.08 -7.91
C ILE A 96 1.15 11.59 -8.70
N PHE A 97 1.04 10.28 -8.88
CA PHE A 97 -0.06 9.68 -9.64
C PHE A 97 -0.96 8.78 -8.77
N GLY A 98 -2.24 8.74 -9.10
CA GLY A 98 -3.21 7.80 -8.54
C GLY A 98 -3.59 6.72 -9.56
N GLY A 99 -3.32 5.45 -9.26
CA GLY A 99 -3.58 4.36 -10.22
C GLY A 99 -5.06 4.10 -10.57
N LYS A 100 -6.00 4.67 -9.81
CA LYS A 100 -7.46 4.57 -10.06
C LYS A 100 -8.07 5.79 -10.75
N ASP A 101 -7.28 6.83 -11.02
CA ASP A 101 -7.78 8.09 -11.56
C ASP A 101 -7.51 8.14 -13.08
N GLU A 102 -8.56 8.27 -13.89
CA GLU A 102 -8.45 8.35 -15.35
C GLU A 102 -7.58 9.53 -15.79
N SER A 103 -7.67 10.67 -15.11
CA SER A 103 -6.84 11.85 -15.40
C SER A 103 -5.34 11.59 -15.16
N SER A 104 -5.01 10.69 -14.21
CA SER A 104 -3.64 10.24 -13.98
C SER A 104 -3.14 9.30 -15.08
N GLN A 105 -4.03 8.55 -15.74
CA GLN A 105 -3.67 7.69 -16.87
C GLN A 105 -3.31 8.53 -18.10
N ASP A 106 -4.08 9.58 -18.39
CA ASP A 106 -3.78 10.46 -19.52
C ASP A 106 -2.44 11.20 -19.31
N LEU A 107 -2.22 11.74 -18.11
CA LEU A 107 -0.98 12.46 -17.79
C LEU A 107 0.25 11.53 -17.86
N ILE A 108 0.16 10.31 -17.35
CA ILE A 108 1.29 9.38 -17.36
C ILE A 108 1.60 8.88 -18.78
N GLN A 109 0.67 8.92 -19.71
CA GLN A 109 0.95 8.55 -21.10
C GLN A 109 1.82 9.56 -21.85
N GLY A 110 1.90 10.82 -21.41
CA GLY A 110 2.68 11.85 -22.10
C GLY A 110 4.11 12.05 -21.58
N ILE A 111 4.44 11.50 -20.41
CA ILE A 111 5.66 11.87 -19.68
C ILE A 111 6.82 10.92 -19.96
N THR A 112 8.04 11.46 -20.02
CA THR A 112 9.31 10.71 -20.01
C THR A 112 9.83 10.65 -18.58
N LEU A 113 10.18 9.47 -18.08
CA LEU A 113 10.61 9.25 -16.70
C LEU A 113 12.04 8.69 -16.61
N ALA A 114 12.80 9.17 -15.63
CA ALA A 114 14.06 8.58 -15.19
C ALA A 114 13.89 7.52 -14.10
N GLY A 115 12.70 7.37 -13.55
CA GLY A 115 12.38 6.27 -12.65
C GLY A 115 10.96 6.37 -12.12
N VAL A 116 10.45 5.25 -11.62
CA VAL A 116 9.09 5.16 -11.09
C VAL A 116 9.06 4.37 -9.78
N PHE A 117 8.32 4.89 -8.82
CA PHE A 117 8.04 4.28 -7.52
C PHE A 117 6.55 4.00 -7.38
N PHE A 118 6.19 2.78 -7.02
CA PHE A 118 4.82 2.36 -6.73
C PHE A 118 4.68 1.93 -5.27
N ASP A 119 3.88 2.65 -4.51
CA ASP A 119 3.46 2.25 -3.16
C ASP A 119 2.13 1.52 -3.21
N GLU A 120 2.05 0.38 -2.51
CA GLU A 120 0.90 -0.53 -2.54
C GLU A 120 0.55 -0.99 -3.96
N VAL A 121 1.56 -1.36 -4.77
CA VAL A 121 1.38 -1.67 -6.21
C VAL A 121 0.35 -2.78 -6.47
N ALA A 122 0.20 -3.74 -5.55
CA ALA A 122 -0.81 -4.79 -5.66
C ALA A 122 -2.27 -4.26 -5.66
N LEU A 123 -2.50 -3.02 -5.20
CA LEU A 123 -3.83 -2.40 -5.20
C LEU A 123 -4.11 -1.55 -6.45
N MET A 124 -3.16 -1.48 -7.38
CA MET A 124 -3.27 -0.72 -8.62
C MET A 124 -3.69 -1.63 -9.79
N PRO A 125 -4.38 -1.10 -10.81
CA PRO A 125 -4.61 -1.82 -12.05
C PRO A 125 -3.27 -2.16 -12.75
N GLU A 126 -3.16 -3.39 -13.27
CA GLU A 126 -1.99 -3.84 -14.03
C GLU A 126 -1.71 -2.92 -15.24
N SER A 127 -2.77 -2.48 -15.92
CA SER A 127 -2.67 -1.58 -17.08
C SER A 127 -1.95 -0.27 -16.74
N PHE A 128 -2.27 0.33 -15.59
CA PHE A 128 -1.62 1.55 -15.14
C PHE A 128 -0.12 1.33 -14.87
N VAL A 129 0.22 0.23 -14.18
CA VAL A 129 1.62 -0.10 -13.86
C VAL A 129 2.41 -0.34 -15.14
N ASN A 130 1.86 -1.10 -16.09
CA ASN A 130 2.50 -1.36 -17.38
C ASN A 130 2.73 -0.06 -18.18
N GLN A 131 1.72 0.83 -18.24
CA GLN A 131 1.85 2.13 -18.89
C GLN A 131 2.96 2.96 -18.25
N ALA A 132 2.96 3.08 -16.91
CA ALA A 132 3.93 3.85 -16.15
C ALA A 132 5.36 3.32 -16.31
N THR A 133 5.56 1.99 -16.25
CA THR A 133 6.88 1.40 -16.49
C THR A 133 7.36 1.61 -17.92
N GLY A 134 6.44 1.63 -18.90
CA GLY A 134 6.75 1.92 -20.31
C GLY A 134 7.23 3.36 -20.58
N ARG A 135 7.13 4.25 -19.59
CA ARG A 135 7.63 5.64 -19.67
C ARG A 135 9.03 5.84 -19.10
N CYS A 136 9.59 4.81 -18.47
CA CYS A 136 10.97 4.85 -17.98
C CYS A 136 11.95 4.62 -19.15
N SER A 137 12.19 5.68 -19.93
CA SER A 137 13.02 5.63 -21.14
C SER A 137 14.36 6.35 -21.01
N VAL A 138 14.59 7.10 -19.93
CA VAL A 138 15.90 7.71 -19.66
C VAL A 138 16.89 6.60 -19.29
N ASP A 139 18.12 6.73 -19.79
CA ASP A 139 19.18 5.78 -19.52
C ASP A 139 19.45 5.63 -18.02
N GLY A 140 19.72 4.41 -17.60
CA GLY A 140 19.91 4.05 -16.19
C GLY A 140 18.63 4.03 -15.35
N SER A 141 17.44 4.31 -15.91
CA SER A 141 16.20 4.35 -15.14
C SER A 141 15.91 3.05 -14.38
N LYS A 142 15.17 3.17 -13.27
CA LYS A 142 14.88 2.05 -12.35
C LYS A 142 13.44 1.98 -11.90
N TYR A 143 12.97 0.74 -11.70
CA TYR A 143 11.64 0.44 -11.16
C TYR A 143 11.68 0.15 -9.67
N TRP A 144 10.74 0.73 -8.91
CA TRP A 144 10.65 0.54 -7.47
C TRP A 144 9.23 0.15 -7.08
N PHE A 145 9.06 -1.06 -6.58
CA PHE A 145 7.75 -1.60 -6.20
C PHE A 145 7.68 -1.94 -4.72
N ASN A 146 6.70 -1.37 -4.01
CA ASN A 146 6.41 -1.70 -2.62
C ASN A 146 4.98 -2.25 -2.53
N CYS A 147 4.78 -3.38 -1.83
CA CYS A 147 3.43 -3.87 -1.57
C CYS A 147 3.31 -4.79 -0.37
N ASN A 148 2.07 -4.98 0.09
CA ASN A 148 1.71 -6.15 0.88
C ASN A 148 1.23 -7.27 -0.06
N PRO A 149 1.46 -8.55 0.28
CA PRO A 149 1.01 -9.69 -0.51
C PRO A 149 -0.52 -9.77 -0.65
N ASP A 150 -0.96 -10.28 -1.81
CA ASP A 150 -2.34 -10.71 -2.06
C ASP A 150 -2.37 -12.22 -2.33
N GLY A 151 -3.35 -12.72 -3.09
CA GLY A 151 -3.43 -14.12 -3.50
C GLY A 151 -2.29 -14.54 -4.44
N PRO A 152 -1.96 -15.83 -4.49
CA PRO A 152 -0.84 -16.35 -5.28
C PRO A 152 -1.01 -16.14 -6.80
N TYR A 153 -2.26 -15.98 -7.27
CA TYR A 153 -2.57 -15.74 -8.69
C TYR A 153 -2.70 -14.25 -9.05
N HIS A 154 -2.37 -13.36 -8.12
CA HIS A 154 -2.41 -11.93 -8.40
C HIS A 154 -1.41 -11.56 -9.50
N TRP A 155 -1.81 -10.67 -10.43
CA TRP A 155 -1.01 -10.31 -11.60
C TRP A 155 0.41 -9.85 -11.23
N PHE A 156 0.57 -9.07 -10.15
CA PHE A 156 1.89 -8.61 -9.71
C PHE A 156 2.79 -9.76 -9.25
N LYS A 157 2.23 -10.78 -8.59
CA LYS A 157 2.96 -11.98 -8.20
C LYS A 157 3.46 -12.73 -9.45
N LEU A 158 2.53 -13.05 -10.36
CA LEU A 158 2.82 -13.87 -11.54
C LEU A 158 3.69 -13.16 -12.58
N ASN A 159 3.47 -11.87 -12.80
CA ASN A 159 4.11 -11.12 -13.89
C ASN A 159 5.36 -10.34 -13.46
N TRP A 160 5.52 -10.03 -12.17
CA TRP A 160 6.65 -9.26 -11.66
C TRP A 160 7.50 -10.04 -10.65
N LEU A 161 6.90 -10.58 -9.59
CA LEU A 161 7.67 -11.22 -8.52
C LEU A 161 8.26 -12.57 -8.96
N ASP A 162 7.46 -13.44 -9.57
CA ASP A 162 7.91 -14.75 -10.07
C ASP A 162 8.87 -14.62 -11.25
N LYS A 163 8.74 -13.54 -12.02
CA LYS A 163 9.60 -13.19 -13.15
C LYS A 163 10.71 -12.21 -12.79
N ALA A 164 10.96 -11.96 -11.50
CA ALA A 164 11.90 -10.93 -11.07
C ALA A 164 13.32 -11.18 -11.61
N LYS A 165 13.76 -12.44 -11.65
CA LYS A 165 15.07 -12.79 -12.22
C LYS A 165 15.15 -12.48 -13.72
N GLU A 166 14.11 -12.83 -14.48
CA GLU A 166 14.01 -12.55 -15.92
C GLU A 166 13.99 -11.04 -16.21
N LYS A 167 13.31 -10.28 -15.35
CA LYS A 167 13.24 -8.82 -15.40
C LYS A 167 14.42 -8.11 -14.74
N ASN A 168 15.44 -8.86 -14.30
CA ASN A 168 16.63 -8.36 -13.64
C ASN A 168 16.34 -7.45 -12.41
N LEU A 169 15.35 -7.83 -11.60
CA LEU A 169 14.93 -7.11 -10.40
C LEU A 169 15.54 -7.72 -9.14
N LEU A 170 15.85 -6.87 -8.17
CA LEU A 170 16.12 -7.27 -6.79
C LEU A 170 14.79 -7.54 -6.08
N VAL A 171 14.71 -8.59 -5.28
CA VAL A 171 13.56 -8.89 -4.42
C VAL A 171 14.01 -8.89 -2.97
N LEU A 172 13.34 -8.10 -2.13
CA LEU A 172 13.51 -8.10 -0.69
C LEU A 172 12.17 -8.41 -0.03
N HIS A 173 12.19 -9.40 0.86
CA HIS A 173 11.03 -9.77 1.65
C HIS A 173 11.15 -9.17 3.06
N PHE A 174 10.15 -8.41 3.48
CA PHE A 174 10.14 -7.72 4.75
C PHE A 174 9.14 -8.32 5.74
N THR A 175 9.55 -8.43 6.98
CA THR A 175 8.76 -8.84 8.14
C THR A 175 8.70 -7.72 9.18
N MET A 176 7.87 -7.84 10.21
CA MET A 176 7.87 -6.85 11.31
C MET A 176 9.19 -6.82 12.08
N ASP A 177 10.00 -7.87 12.01
CA ASP A 177 11.28 -7.96 12.73
C ASP A 177 12.37 -7.08 12.11
N ASP A 178 12.24 -6.74 10.82
CA ASP A 178 13.10 -5.78 10.15
C ASP A 178 12.86 -4.35 10.62
N ASN A 179 11.73 -4.08 11.30
CA ASN A 179 11.43 -2.77 11.85
C ASN A 179 11.88 -2.64 13.30
N LEU A 180 13.13 -2.22 13.48
CA LEU A 180 13.76 -1.99 14.78
C LEU A 180 13.09 -0.90 15.64
N SER A 181 12.17 -0.10 15.08
CA SER A 181 11.42 0.90 15.86
C SER A 181 10.22 0.33 16.62
N LEU A 182 9.80 -0.91 16.32
CA LEU A 182 8.67 -1.55 17.00
C LEU A 182 9.15 -2.39 18.17
N SER A 183 8.59 -2.12 19.36
CA SER A 183 8.77 -3.00 20.51
C SER A 183 8.01 -4.33 20.33
N GLU A 184 8.51 -5.40 20.97
CA GLU A 184 7.86 -6.71 20.90
C GLU A 184 6.40 -6.70 21.34
N HIS A 185 6.06 -5.93 22.38
CA HIS A 185 4.67 -5.74 22.81
C HIS A 185 3.78 -5.20 21.68
N ILE A 186 4.28 -4.26 20.86
CA ILE A 186 3.52 -3.70 19.74
C ILE A 186 3.42 -4.69 18.58
N LYS A 187 4.50 -5.43 18.28
CA LYS A 187 4.46 -6.51 17.29
C LYS A 187 3.42 -7.55 17.66
N GLU A 188 3.40 -7.97 18.93
CA GLU A 188 2.45 -8.95 19.44
C GLU A 188 1.00 -8.47 19.34
N ARG A 189 0.75 -7.19 19.63
CA ARG A 189 -0.57 -6.58 19.41
C ARG A 189 -1.01 -6.69 17.95
N TYR A 190 -0.11 -6.47 16.99
CA TYR A 190 -0.44 -6.65 15.56
C TYR A 190 -0.65 -8.12 15.19
N ARG A 191 0.16 -9.05 15.70
CA ARG A 191 -0.04 -10.49 15.46
C ARG A 191 -1.44 -10.93 15.89
N ASN A 192 -1.92 -10.43 17.03
CA ASN A 192 -3.24 -10.76 17.57
C ASN A 192 -4.42 -10.10 16.84
N MET A 193 -4.19 -9.13 15.94
CA MET A 193 -5.27 -8.48 15.18
C MET A 193 -5.71 -9.27 13.95
N TYR A 194 -4.90 -10.23 13.47
CA TYR A 194 -5.15 -10.93 12.22
C TYR A 194 -5.20 -12.44 12.47
N THR A 195 -6.07 -13.12 11.73
CA THR A 195 -6.18 -14.59 11.71
C THR A 195 -6.23 -15.08 10.27
N GLY A 196 -6.16 -16.40 10.08
CA GLY A 196 -6.38 -17.04 8.79
C GLY A 196 -5.50 -16.50 7.66
N VAL A 197 -6.10 -16.29 6.49
CA VAL A 197 -5.40 -15.75 5.31
C VAL A 197 -4.82 -14.35 5.54
N PHE A 198 -5.49 -13.51 6.33
CA PHE A 198 -5.01 -12.15 6.60
C PHE A 198 -3.79 -12.14 7.51
N PHE A 199 -3.68 -13.10 8.43
CA PHE A 199 -2.45 -13.29 9.20
C PHE A 199 -1.30 -13.72 8.28
N LYS A 200 -1.54 -14.70 7.40
CA LYS A 200 -0.53 -15.14 6.42
C LYS A 200 -0.04 -13.97 5.56
N ARG A 201 -0.94 -13.13 5.05
CA ARG A 201 -0.59 -11.99 4.17
C ARG A 201 0.06 -10.84 4.92
N TYR A 202 -0.59 -10.32 5.96
CA TYR A 202 -0.18 -9.07 6.59
C TYR A 202 0.84 -9.24 7.71
N ILE A 203 0.92 -10.41 8.35
CA ILE A 203 1.89 -10.67 9.43
C ILE A 203 3.07 -11.49 8.91
N LEU A 204 2.82 -12.61 8.23
CA LEU A 204 3.89 -13.47 7.72
C LEU A 204 4.44 -13.01 6.35
N GLY A 205 3.74 -12.10 5.66
CA GLY A 205 4.18 -11.63 4.34
C GLY A 205 3.98 -12.66 3.21
N LEU A 206 3.09 -13.64 3.36
CA LEU A 206 2.91 -14.70 2.37
C LEU A 206 1.84 -14.35 1.33
N TRP A 207 2.13 -14.62 0.06
CA TRP A 207 1.15 -14.60 -1.04
C TRP A 207 0.21 -15.81 -0.95
N ALA A 208 -0.74 -15.76 -0.01
CA ALA A 208 -1.59 -16.89 0.35
C ALA A 208 -3.00 -16.75 -0.23
N MET A 209 -3.56 -17.87 -0.70
CA MET A 209 -4.95 -17.94 -1.12
C MET A 209 -5.88 -17.88 0.09
N ALA A 210 -7.03 -17.22 -0.06
CA ALA A 210 -8.14 -17.42 0.86
C ALA A 210 -8.78 -18.76 0.50
N GLU A 211 -8.36 -19.85 1.15
CA GLU A 211 -9.01 -21.15 1.02
C GLU A 211 -10.15 -21.26 2.03
N GLY A 212 -11.37 -21.58 1.57
CA GLY A 212 -12.52 -21.87 2.43
C GLY A 212 -13.33 -20.63 2.86
N ILE A 213 -13.80 -20.66 4.10
CA ILE A 213 -14.70 -19.65 4.69
C ILE A 213 -13.93 -18.31 4.85
N ILE A 214 -14.44 -17.23 4.23
CA ILE A 214 -13.81 -15.89 4.27
C ILE A 214 -13.67 -15.36 5.70
N TYR A 215 -14.63 -15.68 6.57
CA TYR A 215 -14.65 -15.30 7.98
C TYR A 215 -14.42 -16.51 8.90
N ASP A 216 -13.27 -17.18 8.75
CA ASP A 216 -12.86 -18.34 9.58
C ASP A 216 -12.74 -18.02 11.09
N MET A 217 -12.64 -16.73 11.44
CA MET A 217 -12.63 -16.27 12.82
C MET A 217 -14.02 -16.22 13.46
N PHE A 218 -15.10 -16.29 12.67
CA PHE A 218 -16.45 -16.32 13.20
C PHE A 218 -16.67 -17.61 14.00
N SER A 219 -17.30 -17.47 15.16
CA SER A 219 -17.62 -18.59 16.05
C SER A 219 -18.95 -18.26 16.70
N GLU A 220 -19.91 -19.19 16.60
CA GLU A 220 -21.24 -19.00 17.17
C GLU A 220 -21.18 -18.76 18.67
N ASP A 221 -20.36 -19.54 19.40
CA ASP A 221 -20.17 -19.39 20.86
C ASP A 221 -19.72 -17.98 21.27
N ARG A 222 -18.92 -17.33 20.42
CA ARG A 222 -18.35 -16.00 20.69
C ARG A 222 -19.23 -14.87 20.17
N HIS A 223 -19.79 -15.01 18.97
CA HIS A 223 -20.40 -13.92 18.23
C HIS A 223 -21.92 -14.00 18.14
N VAL A 224 -22.53 -15.16 18.37
CA VAL A 224 -23.98 -15.31 18.43
C VAL A 224 -24.40 -15.32 19.89
N LYS A 225 -25.37 -14.46 20.19
CA LYS A 225 -25.94 -14.28 21.53
C LYS A 225 -27.44 -14.24 21.39
N THR A 226 -28.17 -14.82 22.35
CA THR A 226 -29.62 -14.64 22.38
C THR A 226 -29.95 -13.21 22.78
N ILE A 227 -31.05 -12.64 22.26
CA ILE A 227 -31.43 -11.25 22.56
C ILE A 227 -31.52 -10.98 24.06
N LEU A 228 -31.94 -11.98 24.85
CA LEU A 228 -32.06 -11.88 26.31
C LEU A 228 -30.72 -11.63 27.01
N GLU A 229 -29.61 -12.08 26.43
CA GLU A 229 -28.27 -11.93 27.01
C GLU A 229 -27.78 -10.48 26.97
N TYR A 230 -28.20 -9.70 25.97
CA TYR A 230 -27.68 -8.34 25.76
C TYR A 230 -28.75 -7.25 25.65
N ALA A 231 -30.05 -7.57 25.69
CA ALA A 231 -31.13 -6.59 25.59
C ALA A 231 -31.00 -5.42 26.58
N ARG A 232 -30.57 -5.70 27.82
CA ARG A 232 -30.36 -4.67 28.85
C ARG A 232 -29.18 -3.73 28.56
N GLN A 233 -28.27 -4.14 27.68
CA GLN A 233 -27.12 -3.33 27.25
C GLN A 233 -27.49 -2.39 26.12
N LEU A 234 -28.60 -2.61 25.41
CA LEU A 234 -28.98 -1.79 24.26
C LEU A 234 -29.38 -0.39 24.70
N ILE A 235 -28.93 0.61 23.94
CA ILE A 235 -29.36 1.99 24.11
C ILE A 235 -30.70 2.16 23.40
N ASP A 236 -31.63 2.87 24.03
CA ASP A 236 -32.88 3.23 23.39
C ASP A 236 -32.66 4.37 22.38
N GLY A 237 -32.32 3.97 21.14
CA GLY A 237 -31.88 4.84 20.06
C GLY A 237 -30.56 4.38 19.44
N GLY A 238 -30.00 5.20 18.54
CA GLY A 238 -28.72 4.88 17.88
C GLY A 238 -28.80 3.61 17.02
N ARG A 239 -29.83 3.51 16.17
CA ARG A 239 -30.07 2.38 15.28
C ARG A 239 -29.67 2.71 13.85
N TYR A 240 -29.13 1.74 13.14
CA TYR A 240 -28.87 1.81 11.71
C TYR A 240 -29.40 0.55 11.03
N VAL A 241 -29.78 0.69 9.77
CA VAL A 241 -30.07 -0.47 8.91
C VAL A 241 -29.02 -0.49 7.81
N SER A 242 -28.31 -1.60 7.68
CA SER A 242 -27.48 -1.85 6.50
C SER A 242 -28.30 -2.63 5.47
N ILE A 243 -28.22 -2.23 4.21
CA ILE A 243 -29.02 -2.77 3.11
C ILE A 243 -28.09 -3.32 2.04
N ASP A 244 -28.33 -4.56 1.63
CA ASP A 244 -27.78 -5.12 0.39
C ASP A 244 -28.94 -5.36 -0.58
N TYR A 245 -29.03 -4.53 -1.63
CA TYR A 245 -30.17 -4.51 -2.53
C TYR A 245 -29.96 -5.44 -3.72
N GLY A 246 -30.87 -6.39 -3.90
CA GLY A 246 -30.93 -7.30 -5.03
C GLY A 246 -32.26 -7.18 -5.77
N THR A 247 -32.21 -6.84 -7.06
CA THR A 247 -33.41 -6.85 -7.92
C THR A 247 -33.79 -8.26 -8.37
N GLN A 248 -32.79 -9.06 -8.75
CA GLN A 248 -32.96 -10.46 -9.15
C GLN A 248 -32.49 -11.44 -8.06
N ASN A 249 -31.61 -10.98 -7.16
CA ASN A 249 -31.12 -11.73 -6.01
C ASN A 249 -31.89 -11.31 -4.75
N ALA A 250 -31.71 -12.05 -3.65
CA ALA A 250 -32.28 -11.67 -2.36
C ALA A 250 -31.81 -10.26 -1.94
N THR A 251 -32.74 -9.46 -1.42
CA THR A 251 -32.42 -8.19 -0.74
C THR A 251 -32.35 -8.48 0.76
N ALA A 252 -31.31 -7.98 1.42
CA ALA A 252 -31.10 -8.17 2.86
C ALA A 252 -31.09 -6.82 3.61
N PHE A 253 -31.70 -6.80 4.79
CA PHE A 253 -31.68 -5.69 5.73
C PHE A 253 -31.22 -6.19 7.10
N LEU A 254 -30.17 -5.58 7.66
CA LEU A 254 -29.69 -5.91 9.01
C LEU A 254 -29.90 -4.71 9.93
N LEU A 255 -30.69 -4.89 10.99
CA LEU A 255 -30.95 -3.87 12.00
C LEU A 255 -29.87 -3.92 13.08
N TRP A 256 -29.10 -2.84 13.18
CA TRP A 256 -28.04 -2.67 14.16
C TRP A 256 -28.48 -1.74 15.29
N ASN A 257 -28.17 -2.09 16.53
CA ASN A 257 -28.37 -1.24 17.71
C ASN A 257 -27.07 -1.11 18.50
N LYS A 258 -26.72 0.11 18.93
CA LYS A 258 -25.57 0.34 19.79
C LYS A 258 -25.83 -0.09 21.23
N GLY A 259 -24.87 -0.75 21.85
CA GLY A 259 -24.85 -1.07 23.28
C GLY A 259 -24.13 -0.01 24.12
N ARG A 260 -24.42 0.01 25.43
CA ARG A 260 -23.75 0.85 26.44
C ARG A 260 -22.26 0.50 26.60
N ASP A 261 -21.87 -0.70 26.20
CA ASP A 261 -20.49 -1.19 26.12
C ASP A 261 -19.73 -0.69 24.87
N GLY A 262 -20.38 0.10 24.03
CA GLY A 262 -19.81 0.63 22.79
C GLY A 262 -19.80 -0.34 21.61
N LYS A 263 -20.33 -1.56 21.77
CA LYS A 263 -20.44 -2.55 20.69
C LYS A 263 -21.72 -2.33 19.86
N TRP A 264 -21.71 -2.85 18.64
CA TRP A 264 -22.88 -2.86 17.75
C TRP A 264 -23.42 -4.27 17.64
N TYR A 265 -24.73 -4.41 17.86
CA TYR A 265 -25.45 -5.68 17.85
C TYR A 265 -26.36 -5.73 16.63
N CYS A 266 -26.24 -6.74 15.78
CA CYS A 266 -27.27 -7.05 14.78
C CYS A 266 -28.43 -7.74 15.51
N ILE A 267 -29.53 -7.01 15.71
CA ILE A 267 -30.65 -7.46 16.54
C ILE A 267 -31.77 -8.13 15.73
N ARG A 268 -31.76 -7.93 14.41
CA ARG A 268 -32.72 -8.53 13.49
C ARG A 268 -32.18 -8.49 12.07
N GLU A 269 -32.50 -9.53 11.31
CA GLU A 269 -32.26 -9.63 9.87
C GLU A 269 -33.61 -9.81 9.14
N TYR A 270 -33.69 -9.31 7.91
CA TYR A 270 -34.79 -9.49 6.96
C TYR A 270 -34.20 -9.77 5.57
#